data_AF-A0A552USB0-F1
#
_entry.id   AF-A0A552USB0-F1
#
_cell.length_a   1.000
_cell.length_b   1.000
_cell.length_c   1.000
_cell.angle_alpha   90.00
_cell.angle_beta   90.00
_cell.angle_gamma   90.00
#
_symmetry.space_group_name_H-M   'P 1'
#
loop_
_entity.id
_entity.type
_entity.pdbx_description
1 polymer ?
#
loop_
_entity_poly.entity_id
_entity_poly.type
_entity_poly.pdbx_seq_one_letter_code
_entity_poly.pdbx_strand_id
1 'polypeptide(L)'
;MNVNFNLPTELQQLVNAQQAYHYRIVPIAKAGNTITFKTDNENLAGLRSELLILLNLAVELAEDTTENINRYLSTNYRKSSSNRVSEIHYSNDFLEKILLSAKETGSSDIHFEHYEMKARVRFRLDGKLKEQFHLSLEEYPVIVNKIKIRAQLDISEKRLPQDGRITVTTEYEDFDVRVSVLPTLYGEKIVLRILSKDTSHIELESVGFSDEELKIYLESIRKPNGIVLVSGPTGSGKTTTLYATLKKLNQDDTNILTVEDPIEYTLEGINQVQLKENIGLDFAAT
;
A
#
# COMPACT_ATOMS: atom_id res chain seq x y z
N MET A 1 -26.23 14.33 0.02
CA MET A 1 -26.45 13.52 1.23
C MET A 1 -25.29 12.55 1.33
N ASN A 2 -24.48 12.61 2.38
CA ASN A 2 -23.36 11.67 2.55
C ASN A 2 -23.93 10.28 2.87
N VAL A 3 -23.84 9.37 1.91
CA VAL A 3 -24.22 7.97 2.12
C VAL A 3 -23.18 7.34 3.05
N ASN A 4 -23.62 6.83 4.19
CA ASN A 4 -22.74 6.10 5.12
C ASN A 4 -22.54 4.67 4.60
N PHE A 5 -21.29 4.30 4.35
CA PHE A 5 -20.93 2.98 3.83
C PHE A 5 -20.49 2.00 4.93
N ASN A 6 -20.50 2.39 6.21
CA ASN A 6 -20.19 1.48 7.30
C ASN A 6 -21.38 0.58 7.66
N LEU A 7 -21.15 -0.72 7.73
CA LEU A 7 -22.11 -1.71 8.18
C LEU A 7 -22.00 -1.93 9.69
N PRO A 8 -23.13 -2.10 10.39
CA PRO A 8 -23.14 -2.69 11.72
C PRO A 8 -22.47 -4.08 11.72
N THR A 9 -21.69 -4.37 12.76
CA THR A 9 -20.95 -5.64 12.90
C THR A 9 -21.85 -6.87 12.77
N GLU A 10 -23.08 -6.79 13.26
CA GLU A 10 -24.08 -7.87 13.20
C GLU A 10 -24.48 -8.22 11.76
N LEU A 11 -24.56 -7.23 10.88
CA LEU A 11 -24.86 -7.42 9.46
C LEU A 11 -23.61 -7.89 8.72
N GLN A 12 -22.46 -7.29 9.01
CA GLN A 12 -21.17 -7.66 8.43
C GLN A 12 -20.86 -9.16 8.63
N GLN A 13 -21.19 -9.72 9.81
CA GLN A 13 -20.96 -11.12 10.15
C GLN A 13 -21.89 -12.14 9.46
N LEU A 14 -22.93 -11.70 8.73
CA LEU A 14 -23.86 -12.60 8.04
C LEU A 14 -23.23 -13.30 6.83
N VAL A 15 -22.21 -12.70 6.23
CA VAL A 15 -21.44 -13.28 5.12
C VAL A 15 -19.96 -13.05 5.37
N ASN A 16 -19.14 -14.04 5.05
CA ASN A 16 -17.69 -13.84 5.13
C ASN A 16 -17.19 -12.97 3.95
N ALA A 17 -15.99 -12.41 4.09
CA ALA A 17 -15.42 -11.53 3.06
C ALA A 17 -15.33 -12.22 1.68
N GLN A 18 -15.01 -13.51 1.64
CA GLN A 18 -14.94 -14.25 0.38
C GLN A 18 -16.29 -14.33 -0.32
N GLN A 19 -17.37 -14.61 0.42
CA GLN A 19 -18.74 -14.63 -0.09
C GLN A 19 -19.17 -13.23 -0.56
N ALA A 20 -18.91 -12.20 0.25
CA ALA A 20 -19.24 -10.82 -0.08
C ALA A 20 -18.58 -10.36 -1.40
N TYR A 21 -17.28 -10.64 -1.58
CA TYR A 21 -16.55 -10.30 -2.79
C TYR A 21 -16.90 -11.19 -3.99
N HIS A 22 -17.05 -12.50 -3.80
CA HIS A 22 -17.32 -13.44 -4.90
C HIS A 22 -18.70 -13.20 -5.51
N TYR A 23 -19.73 -13.08 -4.66
CA TYR A 23 -21.10 -12.87 -5.09
C TYR A 23 -21.45 -11.38 -5.31
N ARG A 24 -20.53 -10.48 -4.98
CA ARG A 24 -20.72 -9.01 -4.98
C ARG A 24 -21.98 -8.60 -4.22
N ILE A 25 -22.05 -8.99 -2.95
CA ILE A 25 -23.21 -8.77 -2.07
C ILE A 25 -22.83 -8.09 -0.76
N VAL A 26 -23.73 -7.24 -0.27
CA VAL A 26 -23.55 -6.44 0.95
C VAL A 26 -24.81 -6.55 1.81
N PRO A 27 -24.77 -7.16 3.02
CA PRO A 27 -25.94 -7.31 3.86
C PRO A 27 -26.34 -5.96 4.48
N ILE A 28 -27.57 -5.51 4.20
CA ILE A 28 -28.07 -4.22 4.68
C ILE A 28 -29.20 -4.34 5.72
N ALA A 29 -29.87 -5.48 5.78
CA ALA A 29 -30.90 -5.75 6.77
C ALA A 29 -31.08 -7.26 6.99
N LYS A 30 -31.54 -7.62 8.19
CA LYS A 30 -31.99 -8.97 8.53
C LYS A 30 -33.28 -8.88 9.32
N ALA A 31 -34.33 -9.53 8.82
CA ALA A 31 -35.64 -9.59 9.47
C ALA A 31 -36.07 -11.06 9.57
N GLY A 32 -36.00 -11.62 10.78
CA GLY A 32 -36.34 -13.03 11.02
C GLY A 32 -35.48 -13.97 10.17
N ASN A 33 -36.12 -14.69 9.23
CA ASN A 33 -35.47 -15.66 8.35
C ASN A 33 -35.08 -15.08 6.97
N THR A 34 -35.19 -13.76 6.79
CA THR A 34 -34.88 -13.06 5.54
C THR A 34 -33.69 -12.13 5.70
N ILE A 35 -32.73 -12.19 4.77
CA ILE A 35 -31.61 -11.26 4.65
C ILE A 35 -31.78 -10.44 3.37
N THR A 36 -31.64 -9.12 3.48
CA THR A 36 -31.64 -8.21 2.35
C THR A 36 -30.20 -7.83 2.01
N PHE A 37 -29.78 -8.08 0.77
CA PHE A 37 -28.46 -7.71 0.26
C PHE A 37 -28.57 -6.60 -0.79
N LYS A 38 -27.58 -5.70 -0.81
CA LYS A 38 -27.29 -4.89 -1.98
C LYS A 38 -26.34 -5.61 -2.93
N THR A 39 -26.56 -5.47 -4.23
CA THR A 39 -25.69 -6.06 -5.26
C THR A 39 -25.72 -5.22 -6.53
N ASP A 40 -24.67 -5.31 -7.33
CA ASP A 40 -24.59 -4.78 -8.70
C ASP A 40 -24.63 -5.91 -9.74
N ASN A 41 -25.02 -7.12 -9.35
CA ASN A 41 -25.10 -8.26 -10.24
C ASN A 41 -26.34 -8.17 -11.16
N GLU A 42 -26.12 -8.30 -12.47
CA GLU A 42 -27.18 -8.22 -13.49
C GLU A 42 -28.16 -9.41 -13.45
N ASN A 43 -27.74 -10.57 -12.94
CA ASN A 43 -28.57 -11.77 -12.85
C ASN A 43 -29.12 -12.00 -11.43
N LEU A 44 -30.09 -11.17 -11.03
CA LEU A 44 -30.70 -11.25 -9.70
C LEU A 44 -31.39 -12.59 -9.42
N ALA A 45 -32.05 -13.19 -10.41
CA ALA A 45 -32.79 -14.44 -10.21
C ALA A 45 -31.85 -15.63 -9.93
N GLY A 46 -30.74 -15.71 -10.68
CA GLY A 46 -29.70 -16.71 -10.47
C GLY A 46 -29.02 -16.52 -9.11
N LEU A 47 -28.56 -15.29 -8.84
CA LEU A 47 -27.89 -14.94 -7.58
C LEU A 47 -28.78 -15.25 -6.36
N ARG A 48 -30.06 -14.88 -6.42
CA ARG A 48 -31.02 -15.15 -5.32
C ARG A 48 -31.15 -16.65 -5.05
N SER A 49 -31.19 -17.47 -6.09
CA SER A 49 -31.33 -18.92 -5.98
C SER A 49 -30.09 -19.55 -5.35
N GLU A 50 -28.90 -19.10 -5.76
CA GLU A 50 -27.63 -19.57 -5.19
C GLU A 50 -27.47 -19.18 -3.72
N LEU A 51 -27.80 -17.93 -3.36
CA LEU A 51 -27.70 -17.46 -1.98
C LEU A 51 -28.73 -18.11 -1.07
N LEU A 52 -29.93 -18.41 -1.56
CA LEU A 52 -30.94 -19.18 -0.84
C LEU A 52 -30.40 -20.57 -0.46
N ILE A 53 -29.75 -21.26 -1.41
CA ILE A 53 -29.15 -22.58 -1.18
C ILE A 53 -27.97 -22.48 -0.20
N LEU A 54 -27.10 -21.48 -0.39
CA LEU A 54 -25.86 -21.33 0.35
C LEU A 54 -26.08 -20.91 1.82
N LEU A 55 -27.02 -19.99 2.05
CA LEU A 55 -27.29 -19.43 3.38
C LEU A 55 -28.41 -20.17 4.12
N ASN A 56 -29.21 -20.96 3.40
CA ASN A 56 -30.42 -21.61 3.92
C ASN A 56 -31.40 -20.61 4.58
N LEU A 57 -31.48 -19.40 4.02
CA LEU A 57 -32.30 -18.28 4.48
C LEU A 57 -32.99 -17.63 3.28
N ALA A 58 -34.14 -17.00 3.50
CA ALA A 58 -34.80 -16.22 2.45
C ALA A 58 -33.92 -15.00 2.09
N VAL A 59 -33.77 -14.73 0.79
CA VAL A 59 -32.91 -13.67 0.28
C VAL A 59 -33.74 -12.66 -0.50
N GLU A 60 -33.54 -11.38 -0.19
CA GLU A 60 -33.99 -10.23 -0.96
C GLU A 60 -32.77 -9.49 -1.52
N LEU A 61 -32.86 -9.04 -2.77
CA LEU A 61 -31.79 -8.32 -3.44
C LEU A 61 -32.28 -6.92 -3.82
N ALA A 62 -31.50 -5.91 -3.46
CA ALA A 62 -31.66 -4.54 -3.89
C ALA A 62 -30.50 -4.16 -4.81
N GLU A 63 -30.79 -3.64 -6.00
CA GLU A 63 -29.77 -3.16 -6.92
C GLU A 63 -29.09 -1.91 -6.37
N ASP A 64 -27.79 -1.80 -6.57
CA ASP A 64 -27.00 -0.59 -6.32
C ASP A 64 -25.90 -0.46 -7.38
N THR A 65 -25.27 0.70 -7.46
CA THR A 65 -24.21 0.95 -8.45
C THR A 65 -22.95 0.15 -8.10
N THR A 66 -22.19 -0.27 -9.13
CA THR A 66 -20.88 -0.92 -8.96
C THR A 66 -19.94 -0.10 -8.07
N GLU A 67 -19.98 1.22 -8.19
CA GLU A 67 -19.18 2.12 -7.35
C GLU A 67 -19.57 2.01 -5.87
N ASN A 68 -20.87 2.04 -5.55
CA ASN A 68 -21.35 1.91 -4.18
C ASN A 68 -21.02 0.53 -3.60
N ILE A 69 -21.19 -0.54 -4.38
CA ILE A 69 -20.82 -1.90 -3.96
C ILE A 69 -19.32 -2.00 -3.68
N ASN A 70 -18.47 -1.44 -4.54
CA ASN A 70 -17.02 -1.42 -4.30
C ASN A 70 -16.67 -0.69 -3.01
N ARG A 71 -17.29 0.46 -2.73
CA ARG A 71 -17.12 1.23 -1.48
C ARG A 71 -17.58 0.45 -0.26
N TYR A 72 -18.74 -0.21 -0.32
CA TYR A 72 -19.22 -1.07 0.77
C TYR A 72 -18.27 -2.24 1.03
N LEU A 73 -17.79 -2.90 -0.03
CA LEU A 73 -16.90 -4.05 0.11
C LEU A 73 -15.54 -3.64 0.69
N SER A 74 -14.90 -2.60 0.18
CA SER A 74 -13.59 -2.13 0.66
C SER A 74 -13.64 -1.60 2.09
N THR A 75 -14.75 -0.95 2.47
CA THR A 75 -14.92 -0.37 3.82
C THR A 75 -15.17 -1.46 4.88
N ASN A 76 -15.96 -2.48 4.55
CA ASN A 76 -16.47 -3.43 5.55
C ASN A 76 -15.83 -4.82 5.48
N TYR A 77 -15.19 -5.19 4.39
CA TYR A 77 -14.61 -6.53 4.26
C TYR A 77 -13.13 -6.41 3.94
N ARG A 78 -12.28 -6.82 4.88
CA ARG A 78 -10.88 -7.09 4.54
C ARG A 78 -10.87 -8.23 3.55
N LYS A 79 -10.37 -8.01 2.32
CA LYS A 79 -10.05 -9.10 1.38
C LYS A 79 -9.18 -10.08 2.17
N SER A 80 -9.74 -11.22 2.54
CA SER A 80 -8.94 -12.32 3.06
C SER A 80 -7.98 -12.66 1.93
N SER A 81 -6.72 -12.32 2.11
CA SER A 81 -5.64 -12.82 1.28
C SER A 81 -5.75 -14.33 1.34
N SER A 82 -6.34 -14.94 0.31
CA SER A 82 -6.38 -16.37 0.19
C SER A 82 -4.94 -16.84 0.30
N ASN A 83 -4.62 -17.67 1.29
CA ASN A 83 -3.30 -18.29 1.47
C ASN A 83 -2.93 -19.25 0.30
N ARG A 84 -3.61 -19.17 -0.85
CA ARG A 84 -3.23 -19.89 -2.05
C ARG A 84 -2.16 -19.08 -2.77
N VAL A 85 -0.92 -19.57 -2.70
CA VAL A 85 0.11 -19.16 -3.64
C VAL A 85 -0.40 -19.50 -5.04
N SER A 86 -0.64 -18.50 -5.87
CA SER A 86 -1.12 -18.71 -7.24
C SER A 86 0.05 -18.81 -8.21
N GLU A 87 -0.08 -19.69 -9.19
CA GLU A 87 0.75 -19.60 -10.40
C GLU A 87 0.29 -18.38 -11.18
N ILE A 88 1.24 -17.54 -11.57
CA ILE A 88 0.99 -16.38 -12.40
C ILE A 88 1.91 -16.46 -13.61
N HIS A 89 1.32 -16.36 -14.79
CA HIS A 89 2.06 -16.30 -16.04
C HIS A 89 2.38 -14.86 -16.41
N TYR A 90 3.49 -14.68 -17.12
CA TYR A 90 3.88 -13.37 -17.61
C TYR A 90 2.89 -12.87 -18.67
N SER A 91 2.45 -11.62 -18.49
CA SER A 91 1.69 -10.83 -19.46
C SER A 91 2.31 -9.44 -19.58
N ASN A 92 2.00 -8.70 -20.64
CA ASN A 92 2.58 -7.36 -20.84
C ASN A 92 2.22 -6.37 -19.72
N ASP A 93 1.11 -6.58 -19.04
CA ASP A 93 0.60 -5.81 -17.89
C ASP A 93 0.95 -6.44 -16.54
N PHE A 94 1.79 -7.48 -16.50
CA PHE A 94 2.13 -8.22 -15.28
C PHE A 94 2.67 -7.33 -14.17
N LEU A 95 3.63 -6.46 -14.49
CA LEU A 95 4.25 -5.57 -13.51
C LEU A 95 3.22 -4.61 -12.91
N GLU A 96 2.33 -4.07 -13.74
CA GLU A 96 1.28 -3.15 -13.32
C GLU A 96 0.28 -3.85 -12.41
N LYS A 97 -0.20 -5.03 -12.80
CA LYS A 97 -1.08 -5.87 -11.97
C LYS A 97 -0.48 -6.21 -10.61
N ILE A 98 0.82 -6.57 -10.56
CA ILE A 98 1.49 -6.88 -9.30
C ILE A 98 1.64 -5.64 -8.42
N LEU A 99 2.01 -4.49 -8.99
CA LEU A 99 2.18 -3.24 -8.24
C LEU A 99 0.84 -2.78 -7.66
N LEU A 100 -0.24 -2.84 -8.45
CA LEU A 100 -1.60 -2.54 -7.98
C LEU A 100 -2.05 -3.53 -6.90
N SER A 101 -1.84 -4.83 -7.10
CA SER A 101 -2.19 -5.85 -6.10
C SER A 101 -1.42 -5.65 -4.78
N ALA A 102 -0.14 -5.31 -4.85
CA ALA A 102 0.67 -5.01 -3.67
C ALA A 102 0.18 -3.75 -2.95
N LYS A 103 -0.19 -2.69 -3.68
CA LYS A 103 -0.78 -1.48 -3.10
C LYS A 103 -2.13 -1.77 -2.44
N GLU A 104 -3.04 -2.48 -3.12
CA GLU A 104 -4.35 -2.88 -2.57
C GLU A 104 -4.25 -3.75 -1.31
N THR A 105 -3.21 -4.59 -1.23
CA THR A 105 -2.98 -5.47 -0.07
C THR A 105 -2.21 -4.78 1.06
N GLY A 106 -1.83 -3.50 0.90
CA GLY A 106 -1.06 -2.76 1.90
C GLY A 106 0.39 -3.24 2.05
N SER A 107 0.98 -3.78 0.99
CA SER A 107 2.35 -4.26 1.01
C SER A 107 3.35 -3.11 0.94
N SER A 108 4.35 -3.11 1.82
CA SER A 108 5.43 -2.11 1.79
C SER A 108 6.56 -2.47 0.83
N ASP A 109 6.83 -3.77 0.66
CA ASP A 109 7.86 -4.26 -0.26
C ASP A 109 7.34 -5.46 -1.08
N ILE A 110 7.76 -5.58 -2.33
CA ILE A 110 7.59 -6.74 -3.19
C ILE A 110 8.96 -7.35 -3.46
N HIS A 111 9.10 -8.64 -3.21
CA HIS A 111 10.34 -9.38 -3.36
C HIS A 111 10.22 -10.40 -4.49
N PHE A 112 11.03 -10.26 -5.53
CA PHE A 112 11.22 -11.27 -6.57
C PHE A 112 12.50 -12.04 -6.26
N GLU A 113 12.38 -13.37 -6.16
CA GLU A 113 13.49 -14.24 -5.76
C GLU A 113 13.59 -15.44 -6.70
N HIS A 114 14.81 -15.67 -7.19
CA HIS A 114 15.14 -16.80 -8.05
C HIS A 114 16.03 -17.80 -7.29
N TYR A 115 15.69 -19.07 -7.41
CA TYR A 115 16.42 -20.20 -6.83
C TYR A 115 16.64 -21.27 -7.90
N GLU A 116 17.47 -22.27 -7.58
CA GLU A 116 17.82 -23.38 -8.49
C GLU A 116 16.62 -24.02 -9.19
N MET A 117 15.55 -24.32 -8.42
CA MET A 117 14.40 -25.09 -8.91
C MET A 117 13.09 -24.31 -8.89
N LYS A 118 13.09 -23.04 -8.44
CA LYS A 118 11.87 -22.23 -8.38
C LYS A 118 12.16 -20.73 -8.39
N ALA A 119 11.20 -19.97 -8.91
CA ALA A 119 11.12 -18.53 -8.72
C ALA A 119 9.82 -18.16 -8.01
N ARG A 120 9.87 -17.12 -7.17
CA ARG A 120 8.71 -16.70 -6.37
C ARG A 120 8.64 -15.20 -6.20
N VAL A 121 7.44 -14.74 -5.87
CA VAL A 121 7.16 -13.36 -5.45
C VAL A 121 6.57 -13.35 -4.05
N ARG A 122 7.10 -12.50 -3.17
CA ARG A 122 6.61 -12.32 -1.80
C ARG A 122 6.26 -10.86 -1.53
N PHE A 123 5.20 -10.62 -0.78
CA PHE A 123 4.79 -9.30 -0.31
C PHE A 123 5.16 -9.14 1.16
N ARG A 124 5.56 -7.94 1.58
CA ARG A 124 5.73 -7.60 2.98
C ARG A 124 4.45 -6.97 3.51
N LEU A 125 3.65 -7.75 4.22
CA LEU A 125 2.41 -7.30 4.86
C LEU A 125 2.64 -7.23 6.38
N ASP A 126 2.36 -6.07 6.98
CA ASP A 126 2.53 -5.85 8.43
C ASP A 126 3.93 -6.27 8.94
N GLY A 127 4.97 -5.92 8.17
CA GLY A 127 6.36 -6.26 8.45
C GLY A 127 6.77 -7.70 8.12
N LYS A 128 5.82 -8.61 7.84
CA LYS A 128 6.08 -10.04 7.58
C LYS A 128 6.03 -10.36 6.09
N LEU A 129 6.97 -11.17 5.62
CA LEU A 129 6.99 -11.65 4.24
C LEU A 129 6.00 -12.80 4.06
N LYS A 130 5.10 -12.65 3.09
CA LYS A 130 4.13 -13.68 2.68
C LYS A 130 4.32 -13.99 1.21
N GLU A 131 4.48 -15.27 0.89
CA GLU A 131 4.55 -15.75 -0.49
C GLU A 131 3.20 -15.58 -1.17
N GLN A 132 3.19 -14.97 -2.35
CA GLN A 132 1.97 -14.67 -3.10
C GLN A 132 1.92 -15.43 -4.41
N PHE A 133 3.04 -15.49 -5.13
CA PHE A 133 3.09 -16.05 -6.48
C PHE A 133 4.28 -16.95 -6.71
N HIS A 134 4.08 -17.98 -7.52
CA HIS A 134 5.16 -18.72 -8.17
C HIS A 134 5.31 -18.28 -9.62
N LEU A 135 6.56 -18.18 -10.05
CA LEU A 135 6.94 -17.83 -11.41
C LEU A 135 7.69 -19.01 -12.02
N SER A 136 7.49 -19.26 -13.31
CA SER A 136 8.35 -20.20 -14.01
C SER A 136 9.78 -19.65 -14.10
N LEU A 137 10.77 -20.56 -14.10
CA LEU A 137 12.18 -20.18 -14.23
C LEU A 137 12.47 -19.50 -15.58
N GLU A 138 11.69 -19.82 -16.62
CA GLU A 138 11.82 -19.27 -17.96
C GLU A 138 11.30 -17.83 -18.05
N GLU A 139 10.22 -17.51 -17.34
CA GLU A 139 9.63 -16.16 -17.33
C GLU A 139 10.41 -15.17 -16.46
N TYR A 140 11.11 -15.66 -15.42
CA TYR A 140 11.76 -14.79 -14.45
C TYR A 140 12.78 -13.80 -15.07
N PRO A 141 13.70 -14.22 -15.98
CA PRO A 141 14.60 -13.28 -16.65
C PRO A 141 13.88 -12.21 -17.49
N VAL A 142 12.72 -12.55 -18.07
CA VAL A 142 11.89 -11.61 -18.83
C VAL A 142 11.32 -10.53 -17.90
N ILE A 143 10.82 -10.94 -16.74
CA ILE A 143 10.31 -10.05 -15.69
C ILE A 143 11.41 -9.10 -15.19
N VAL A 144 12.61 -9.63 -14.92
CA VAL A 144 13.77 -8.84 -14.49
C VAL A 144 14.09 -7.75 -15.51
N ASN A 145 14.18 -8.09 -16.80
CA ASN A 145 14.45 -7.12 -17.85
C ASN A 145 13.36 -6.05 -17.96
N LYS A 146 12.09 -6.42 -17.81
CA LYS A 146 10.98 -5.45 -17.84
C LYS A 146 11.02 -4.48 -16.67
N ILE A 147 11.34 -4.96 -15.47
CA ILE A 147 11.53 -4.10 -14.30
C ILE A 147 12.72 -3.16 -14.52
N LYS A 148 13.86 -3.67 -15.00
CA LYS A 148 15.02 -2.84 -15.32
C LYS A 148 14.71 -1.73 -16.31
N ILE A 149 14.04 -2.06 -17.42
CA ILE A 149 13.62 -1.06 -18.42
C ILE A 149 12.73 0.01 -17.81
N ARG A 150 11.73 -0.39 -17.02
CA ARG A 150 10.81 0.55 -16.36
C ARG A 150 11.51 1.44 -15.34
N ALA A 151 12.54 0.94 -14.68
CA ALA A 151 13.35 1.66 -13.71
C ALA A 151 14.56 2.39 -14.31
N GLN A 152 14.69 2.41 -15.64
CA GLN A 152 15.82 3.02 -16.38
C GLN A 152 17.20 2.42 -16.00
N LEU A 153 17.25 1.12 -15.74
CA LEU A 153 18.45 0.36 -15.39
C LEU A 153 19.09 -0.32 -16.61
N ASP A 154 20.37 -0.66 -16.51
CA ASP A 154 21.10 -1.36 -17.56
C ASP A 154 20.72 -2.86 -17.57
N ILE A 155 20.05 -3.28 -18.66
CA ILE A 155 19.64 -4.67 -18.89
C ILE A 155 20.81 -5.60 -19.23
N SER A 156 21.93 -5.05 -19.71
CA SER A 156 23.12 -5.81 -20.09
C SER A 156 23.99 -6.14 -18.88
N GLU A 157 24.02 -5.26 -17.87
CA GLU A 157 24.74 -5.50 -16.63
C GLU A 157 23.91 -6.37 -15.67
N LYS A 158 24.50 -7.50 -15.25
CA LYS A 158 23.87 -8.50 -14.37
C LYS A 158 24.75 -8.92 -13.20
N ARG A 159 25.93 -8.32 -13.06
CA ARG A 159 26.99 -8.69 -12.11
C ARG A 159 27.14 -7.68 -10.99
N LEU A 160 26.56 -6.49 -11.14
CA LEU A 160 26.60 -5.41 -10.15
C LEU A 160 25.20 -5.08 -9.64
N PRO A 161 25.07 -4.65 -8.37
CA PRO A 161 23.82 -4.09 -7.86
C PRO A 161 23.40 -2.87 -8.69
N GLN A 162 22.09 -2.66 -8.84
CA GLN A 162 21.52 -1.51 -9.54
C GLN A 162 20.30 -0.99 -8.80
N ASP A 163 20.18 0.33 -8.67
CA ASP A 163 19.08 1.00 -8.00
C ASP A 163 18.40 2.00 -8.93
N GLY A 164 17.07 2.04 -8.90
CA GLY A 164 16.26 2.88 -9.76
C GLY A 164 14.92 3.26 -9.13
N ARG A 165 14.10 3.96 -9.90
CA ARG A 165 12.75 4.36 -9.48
C ARG A 165 11.75 4.14 -10.61
N ILE A 166 10.52 3.77 -10.25
CA ILE A 166 9.37 3.69 -11.15
C ILE A 166 8.28 4.57 -10.57
N THR A 167 7.76 5.51 -11.37
CA THR A 167 6.54 6.23 -11.04
C THR A 167 5.36 5.49 -11.64
N VAL A 168 4.38 5.14 -10.80
CA VAL A 168 3.15 4.47 -11.19
C VAL A 168 2.02 5.48 -11.11
N THR A 169 1.39 5.74 -12.25
CA THR A 169 0.21 6.59 -12.34
C THR A 169 -1.03 5.71 -12.39
N THR A 170 -2.01 6.00 -11.54
CA THR A 170 -3.29 5.27 -11.52
C THR A 170 -4.44 6.27 -11.57
N GLU A 171 -5.67 5.80 -11.82
CA GLU A 171 -6.84 6.69 -11.85
C GLU A 171 -7.15 7.33 -10.47
N TYR A 172 -6.71 6.70 -9.38
CA TYR A 172 -7.05 7.12 -8.02
C TYR A 172 -5.91 7.87 -7.33
N GLU A 173 -4.70 7.30 -7.39
CA GLU A 173 -3.56 7.84 -6.66
C GLU A 173 -2.24 7.35 -7.26
N ASP A 174 -1.38 8.30 -7.61
CA ASP A 174 -0.02 8.03 -8.05
C ASP A 174 0.83 7.53 -6.89
N PHE A 175 1.82 6.69 -7.19
CA PHE A 175 2.81 6.29 -6.19
C PHE A 175 4.16 6.02 -6.83
N ASP A 176 5.22 6.19 -6.05
CA ASP A 176 6.57 5.91 -6.51
C ASP A 176 7.06 4.60 -5.92
N VAL A 177 7.91 3.92 -6.68
CA VAL A 177 8.48 2.63 -6.31
C VAL A 177 9.99 2.73 -6.42
N ARG A 178 10.71 2.48 -5.32
CA ARG A 178 12.16 2.27 -5.37
C ARG A 178 12.44 0.84 -5.80
N VAL A 179 13.39 0.68 -6.73
CA VAL A 179 13.76 -0.60 -7.30
C VAL A 179 15.21 -0.86 -6.94
N SER A 180 15.47 -2.00 -6.31
CA SER A 180 16.83 -2.49 -6.06
C SER A 180 17.00 -3.87 -6.68
N VAL A 181 18.02 -4.03 -7.51
CA VAL A 181 18.38 -5.27 -8.19
C VAL A 181 19.73 -5.73 -7.67
N LEU A 182 19.83 -7.00 -7.26
CA LEU A 182 21.05 -7.58 -6.70
C LEU A 182 21.38 -8.91 -7.41
N PRO A 183 22.61 -9.11 -7.92
CA PRO A 183 23.05 -10.41 -8.43
C PRO A 183 23.10 -11.45 -7.29
N THR A 184 22.59 -12.65 -7.55
CA THR A 184 22.64 -13.80 -6.64
C THR A 184 23.11 -15.05 -7.39
N LEU A 185 23.29 -16.17 -6.68
CA LEU A 185 23.82 -17.41 -7.25
C LEU A 185 23.04 -17.92 -8.46
N TYR A 186 21.70 -17.82 -8.44
CA TYR A 186 20.84 -18.39 -9.48
C TYR A 186 20.27 -17.34 -10.44
N GLY A 187 20.56 -16.05 -10.24
CA GLY A 187 19.98 -14.96 -11.03
C GLY A 187 19.89 -13.67 -10.23
N GLU A 188 19.09 -12.72 -10.70
CA GLU A 188 18.96 -11.41 -10.03
C GLU A 188 17.79 -11.41 -9.05
N LYS A 189 18.02 -10.99 -7.81
CA LYS A 189 16.97 -10.70 -6.84
C LYS A 189 16.51 -9.26 -7.02
N ILE A 190 15.19 -9.03 -7.01
CA ILE A 190 14.63 -7.69 -7.08
C ILE A 190 13.82 -7.40 -5.83
N VAL A 191 13.98 -6.20 -5.29
CA VAL A 191 13.10 -5.63 -4.26
C VAL A 191 12.48 -4.36 -4.81
N LEU A 192 11.15 -4.30 -4.81
CA LEU A 192 10.38 -3.11 -5.12
C LEU A 192 9.80 -2.57 -3.81
N ARG A 193 10.23 -1.38 -3.38
CA ARG A 193 9.64 -0.71 -2.22
C ARG A 193 8.59 0.27 -2.69
N ILE A 194 7.35 0.06 -2.27
CA ILE A 194 6.24 0.97 -2.57
C ILE A 194 6.34 2.14 -1.59
N LEU A 195 6.55 3.34 -2.12
CA LEU A 195 6.49 4.58 -1.36
C LEU A 195 5.04 5.08 -1.42
N SER A 196 4.39 5.13 -0.26
CA SER A 196 3.12 5.85 -0.13
C SER A 196 3.40 7.33 -0.38
N LYS A 197 2.83 7.92 -1.43
CA LYS A 197 2.98 9.35 -1.70
C LYS A 197 2.26 10.20 -0.66
N ASP A 198 1.23 9.66 -0.02
CA ASP A 198 0.33 10.48 0.77
C ASP A 198 0.49 10.32 2.28
N THR A 199 1.53 10.96 2.81
CA THR A 199 1.61 11.37 4.22
C THR A 199 1.19 12.83 4.38
N SER A 200 0.72 13.50 3.31
CA SER A 200 0.31 14.90 3.35
C SER A 200 -0.84 15.10 4.35
N HIS A 201 -1.64 14.07 4.60
CA HIS A 201 -2.72 14.07 5.58
C HIS A 201 -2.31 13.71 7.02
N ILE A 202 -1.04 13.39 7.29
CA ILE A 202 -0.62 13.01 8.64
C ILE A 202 -0.50 14.27 9.51
N GLU A 203 -1.47 14.44 10.40
CA GLU A 203 -1.45 15.40 11.48
C GLU A 203 -0.65 14.84 12.66
N LEU A 204 0.04 15.70 13.40
CA LEU A 204 0.89 15.28 14.52
C LEU A 204 0.06 14.56 15.61
N GLU A 205 -1.19 14.98 15.75
CA GLU A 205 -2.23 14.42 16.61
C GLU A 205 -2.53 12.95 16.29
N SER A 206 -2.36 12.50 15.04
CA SER A 206 -2.68 11.12 14.61
C SER A 206 -1.49 10.16 14.64
N VAL A 207 -0.30 10.63 15.02
CA VAL A 207 0.95 9.84 15.06
C VAL A 207 0.97 8.86 16.25
N GLY A 208 0.07 9.00 17.22
CA GLY A 208 -0.13 8.04 18.32
C GLY A 208 0.44 8.48 19.68
N PHE A 209 0.68 9.78 19.87
CA PHE A 209 0.94 10.34 21.20
C PHE A 209 -0.31 10.23 22.08
N SER A 210 -0.13 9.99 23.37
CA SER A 210 -1.17 10.32 24.35
C SER A 210 -1.34 11.84 24.45
N ASP A 211 -2.50 12.31 24.94
CA ASP A 211 -2.78 13.74 25.08
C ASP A 211 -1.72 14.48 25.92
N GLU A 212 -1.19 13.83 26.96
CA GLU A 212 -0.15 14.39 27.83
C GLU A 212 1.20 14.48 27.10
N GLU A 213 1.63 13.42 26.41
CA GLU A 213 2.88 13.41 25.64
C GLU A 213 2.83 14.42 24.49
N LEU A 214 1.70 14.50 23.78
CA LEU A 214 1.51 15.45 22.70
C LEU A 214 1.65 16.89 23.19
N LYS A 215 1.07 17.19 24.36
CA LYS A 215 1.18 18.53 24.97
C LYS A 215 2.64 18.88 25.27
N ILE A 216 3.38 17.97 25.93
CA ILE A 216 4.81 18.17 26.26
C ILE A 216 5.64 18.33 24.98
N TYR A 217 5.34 17.53 23.95
CA TYR A 217 6.02 17.58 22.67
C TYR A 217 5.78 18.93 21.96
N LEU A 218 4.51 19.37 21.88
CA LEU A 218 4.12 20.67 21.30
C LEU A 218 4.77 21.86 22.02
N GLU A 219 4.85 21.82 23.35
CA GLU A 219 5.55 22.83 24.15
C GLU A 219 7.06 22.84 23.86
N SER A 220 7.65 21.67 23.59
CA SER A 220 9.08 21.53 23.32
C SER A 220 9.48 22.05 21.93
N ILE A 221 8.72 21.70 20.89
CA ILE A 221 9.02 22.10 19.50
C ILE A 221 8.78 23.59 19.21
N ARG A 222 7.99 24.28 20.04
CA ARG A 222 7.71 25.72 19.91
C ARG A 222 8.80 26.61 20.50
N LYS A 223 9.81 26.05 21.14
CA LYS A 223 10.92 26.83 21.70
C LYS A 223 11.71 27.50 20.57
N PRO A 224 12.17 28.75 20.76
CA PRO A 224 12.86 29.50 19.71
C PRO A 224 14.22 28.90 19.32
N ASN A 225 14.80 28.08 20.18
CA ASN A 225 16.03 27.34 19.92
C ASN A 225 16.09 26.06 20.78
N GLY A 226 16.83 25.07 20.30
CA GLY A 226 17.01 23.78 20.96
C GLY A 226 17.20 22.65 19.95
N ILE A 227 17.53 21.46 20.46
CA ILE A 227 17.65 20.24 19.66
C ILE A 227 16.55 19.28 20.11
N VAL A 228 15.76 18.80 19.15
CA VAL A 228 14.79 17.72 19.35
C VAL A 228 15.32 16.48 18.62
N LEU A 229 15.56 15.39 19.37
CA LEU A 229 16.05 14.14 18.82
C LEU A 229 14.93 13.11 18.79
N VAL A 230 14.57 12.66 17.58
CA VAL A 230 13.64 11.54 17.39
C VAL A 230 14.45 10.30 17.06
N SER A 231 14.41 9.29 17.95
CA SER A 231 15.22 8.08 17.84
C SER A 231 14.36 6.82 17.85
N GLY A 232 14.89 5.73 17.27
CA GLY A 232 14.20 4.46 17.11
C GLY A 232 14.76 3.65 15.93
N PRO A 233 14.47 2.33 15.85
CA PRO A 233 14.95 1.48 14.77
C PRO A 233 14.34 1.85 13.41
N THR A 234 14.84 1.26 12.33
CA THR A 234 14.27 1.44 10.98
C THR A 234 12.79 1.03 10.97
N GLY A 235 11.94 1.85 10.35
CA GLY A 235 10.49 1.59 10.27
C GLY A 235 9.67 1.97 11.51
N SER A 236 10.27 2.62 12.53
CA SER A 236 9.55 3.03 13.74
C SER A 236 8.75 4.34 13.61
N GLY A 237 8.61 4.89 12.40
CA GLY A 237 7.85 6.13 12.16
C GLY A 237 8.60 7.45 12.36
N LYS A 238 9.93 7.46 12.56
CA LYS A 238 10.70 8.70 12.82
C LYS A 238 10.47 9.81 11.79
N THR A 239 10.62 9.48 10.51
CA THR A 239 10.43 10.43 9.40
C THR A 239 9.01 10.96 9.40
N THR A 240 8.02 10.08 9.62
CA THR A 240 6.61 10.45 9.72
C THR A 240 6.36 11.46 10.85
N THR A 241 6.89 11.20 12.06
CA THR A 241 6.78 12.12 13.20
C THR A 241 7.46 13.47 12.91
N LEU A 242 8.67 13.45 12.35
CA LEU A 242 9.41 14.68 12.02
C LEU A 242 8.66 15.51 10.98
N TYR A 243 8.17 14.90 9.91
CA TYR A 243 7.45 15.63 8.87
C TYR A 243 6.10 16.17 9.36
N ALA A 244 5.35 15.43 10.19
CA ALA A 244 4.14 15.95 10.82
C ALA A 244 4.46 17.15 11.74
N THR A 245 5.60 17.11 12.42
CA THR A 245 6.11 18.22 13.24
C THR A 245 6.46 19.43 12.40
N LEU A 246 7.23 19.26 11.33
CA LEU A 246 7.59 20.33 10.41
C LEU A 246 6.34 20.96 9.78
N LYS A 247 5.37 20.16 9.37
CA LYS A 247 4.07 20.64 8.87
C LYS A 247 3.33 21.48 9.91
N LYS A 248 3.35 21.10 11.20
CA LYS A 248 2.73 21.87 12.28
C LYS A 248 3.41 23.23 12.49
N LEU A 249 4.73 23.28 12.31
CA LEU A 249 5.54 24.49 12.48
C LEU A 249 5.57 25.39 11.24
N ASN A 250 5.19 24.86 10.07
CA ASN A 250 5.19 25.57 8.79
C ASN A 250 4.15 26.70 8.77
N GLN A 251 4.56 27.88 9.21
CA GLN A 251 3.79 29.12 9.22
C GLN A 251 4.52 30.19 8.39
N ASP A 252 3.79 31.14 7.81
CA ASP A 252 4.34 32.18 6.91
C ASP A 252 5.44 33.03 7.55
N ASP A 253 5.50 33.11 8.88
CA ASP A 253 6.50 33.85 9.65
C ASP A 253 7.75 33.03 10.02
N THR A 254 7.83 31.78 9.57
CA THR A 254 8.93 30.86 9.87
C THR A 254 9.62 30.38 8.58
N ASN A 255 10.96 30.38 8.59
CA ASN A 255 11.73 29.76 7.51
C ASN A 255 12.22 28.38 7.96
N ILE A 256 11.78 27.33 7.28
CA ILE A 256 12.15 25.94 7.58
C ILE A 256 12.99 25.39 6.43
N LEU A 257 14.14 24.81 6.78
CA LEU A 257 15.04 24.11 5.86
C LEU A 257 15.38 22.72 6.40
N THR A 258 15.41 21.72 5.52
CA THR A 258 15.81 20.35 5.83
C THR A 258 16.97 19.89 4.95
N VAL A 259 17.77 18.97 5.49
CA VAL A 259 18.81 18.25 4.75
C VAL A 259 18.55 16.76 4.93
N GLU A 260 18.37 16.03 3.83
CA GLU A 260 17.79 14.69 3.84
C GLU A 260 18.50 13.73 2.88
N ASP A 261 18.49 12.43 3.22
CA ASP A 261 19.05 11.37 2.39
C ASP A 261 18.16 10.12 2.34
N PRO A 262 17.36 9.95 1.28
CA PRO A 262 16.90 10.98 0.35
C PRO A 262 15.69 11.74 0.92
N ILE A 263 15.18 12.74 0.17
CA ILE A 263 13.86 13.30 0.45
C ILE A 263 12.81 12.20 0.22
N GLU A 264 12.01 11.91 1.24
CA GLU A 264 10.99 10.86 1.18
C GLU A 264 9.73 11.35 0.45
N TYR A 265 9.30 12.59 0.71
CA TYR A 265 8.21 13.27 0.00
C TYR A 265 8.33 14.80 0.14
N THR A 266 7.61 15.52 -0.71
CA THR A 266 7.65 16.98 -0.76
C THR A 266 6.72 17.60 0.28
N LEU A 267 7.24 18.53 1.09
CA LEU A 267 6.49 19.36 2.01
C LEU A 267 6.33 20.76 1.42
N GLU A 268 5.11 21.11 1.00
CA GLU A 268 4.81 22.45 0.50
C GLU A 268 5.13 23.52 1.57
N GLY A 269 5.80 24.59 1.16
CA GLY A 269 6.25 25.68 2.05
C GLY A 269 7.58 25.42 2.77
N ILE A 270 8.18 24.22 2.64
CA ILE A 270 9.45 23.88 3.29
C ILE A 270 10.55 23.68 2.25
N ASN A 271 11.73 24.27 2.50
CA ASN A 271 12.89 24.11 1.61
C ASN A 271 13.63 22.81 1.95
N GLN A 272 13.48 21.78 1.11
CA GLN A 272 14.12 20.49 1.33
C GLN A 272 15.35 20.29 0.43
N VAL A 273 16.50 20.00 1.03
CA VAL A 273 17.75 19.70 0.33
C VAL A 273 18.01 18.21 0.40
N GLN A 274 18.09 17.55 -0.77
CA GLN A 274 18.54 16.17 -0.84
C GLN A 274 20.07 16.13 -0.95
N LEU A 275 20.71 15.28 -0.16
CA LEU A 275 22.14 15.04 -0.26
C LEU A 275 22.54 14.53 -1.65
N LYS A 276 23.76 14.91 -2.05
CA LYS A 276 24.41 14.50 -3.29
C LYS A 276 25.89 14.26 -3.01
N GLU A 277 26.18 13.13 -2.36
CA GLU A 277 27.54 12.75 -1.96
C GLU A 277 28.51 12.72 -3.15
N ASN A 278 28.03 12.35 -4.33
CA ASN A 278 28.82 12.30 -5.57
C ASN A 278 29.41 13.65 -6.01
N ILE A 279 28.85 14.76 -5.55
CA ILE A 279 29.35 16.12 -5.81
C ILE A 279 29.84 16.82 -4.54
N GLY A 280 29.98 16.08 -3.43
CA GLY A 280 30.44 16.60 -2.15
C GLY A 280 29.40 17.38 -1.35
N LEU A 281 28.11 17.25 -1.68
CA LEU A 281 27.03 17.81 -0.86
C LEU A 281 26.61 16.75 0.17
N ASP A 282 27.24 16.78 1.34
CA ASP A 282 27.00 15.88 2.48
C ASP A 282 26.42 16.64 3.70
N PHE A 283 26.12 15.92 4.79
CA PHE A 283 25.55 16.50 6.01
C PHE A 283 26.46 17.54 6.71
N ALA A 284 27.78 17.50 6.50
CA ALA A 284 28.72 18.40 7.14
C ALA A 284 29.02 19.65 6.29
N ALA A 285 28.89 19.53 4.97
CA ALA A 285 29.15 20.58 4.00
C ALA A 285 27.92 21.45 3.67
N THR A 286 26.73 21.05 4.13
CA THR A 286 25.45 21.77 3.96
C THR A 286 25.13 22.60 5.20
#